data_AF-A0A5J9US02-F1
#
_entry.id   AF-A0A5J9US02-F1
#
_cell.length_a   1.000
_cell.length_b   1.000
_cell.length_c   1.000
_cell.angle_alpha   90.00
_cell.angle_beta   90.00
_cell.angle_gamma   90.00
#
_symmetry.space_group_name_H-M   'P 1'
#
loop_
_entity.id
_entity.type
_entity.pdbx_description
1 polymer ?
#
loop_
_entity_poly.entity_id
_entity_poly.type
_entity_poly.pdbx_seq_one_letter_code
_entity_poly.pdbx_strand_id
1 'polypeptide(L)'
;METGKSTNSSAPSATGRKKRVCYYYDPRISFADYGKDHSMVPHRVTMAHALIKAYGLLDDMDLLRVSPATEQDLLYAHTEEYLAFLRDLTPANYAGDAGVRERAKEHKVGPGSSCSTTDDNPVIDDLWDYCLRYAGGSLAAARALAGGGGTTSP
;
A
#
# COMPACT_ATOMS: atom_id res chain seq x y z
N MET A 1 31.45 -19.85 17.45
CA MET A 1 30.03 -20.12 17.74
C MET A 1 29.31 -20.09 16.41
N GLU A 2 29.11 -21.26 15.82
CA GLU A 2 28.42 -21.42 14.53
C GLU A 2 26.92 -21.26 14.75
N THR A 3 26.33 -20.22 14.16
CA THR A 3 24.87 -20.09 14.11
C THR A 3 24.37 -20.99 12.99
N GLY A 4 23.76 -22.12 13.36
CA GLY A 4 23.16 -23.07 12.43
C GLY A 4 22.11 -22.39 11.54
N LYS A 5 22.25 -22.54 10.23
CA LYS A 5 21.27 -22.11 9.23
C LYS A 5 20.05 -23.02 9.35
N SER A 6 19.06 -22.61 10.14
CA SER A 6 17.78 -23.32 10.27
C SER A 6 17.04 -23.24 8.93
N THR A 7 17.01 -24.34 8.18
CA THR A 7 16.26 -24.44 6.92
C THR A 7 14.78 -24.53 7.25
N ASN A 8 14.05 -23.42 7.15
CA ASN A 8 12.60 -23.43 7.24
C ASN A 8 12.02 -24.08 5.97
N SER A 9 11.83 -25.40 6.00
CA SER A 9 11.14 -26.13 4.95
C SER A 9 9.65 -25.79 5.00
N SER A 10 9.17 -24.99 4.04
CA SER A 10 7.74 -24.76 3.82
C SER A 10 7.03 -26.06 3.44
N ALA A 11 5.83 -26.27 3.97
CA ALA A 11 5.01 -27.44 3.69
C ALA A 11 4.77 -27.60 2.18
N PRO A 12 4.77 -28.84 1.63
CA PRO A 12 4.60 -29.05 0.21
C PRO A 12 3.22 -28.57 -0.22
N SER A 13 3.15 -27.82 -1.33
CA SER A 13 1.87 -27.51 -1.96
C SER A 13 1.18 -28.81 -2.41
N ALA A 14 -0.13 -28.78 -2.66
CA ALA A 14 -0.92 -29.96 -3.08
C ALA A 14 -0.37 -30.74 -4.30
N THR A 15 0.64 -30.20 -5.00
CA THR A 15 1.33 -30.83 -6.15
C THR A 15 2.80 -31.20 -5.87
N GLY A 16 3.30 -31.04 -4.65
CA GLY A 16 4.69 -31.36 -4.26
C GLY A 16 5.75 -30.39 -4.80
N ARG A 17 5.38 -29.38 -5.59
CA ARG A 17 6.30 -28.36 -6.13
C ARG A 17 6.32 -27.11 -5.25
N LYS A 18 7.52 -26.59 -4.98
CA LYS A 18 7.70 -25.26 -4.38
C LYS A 18 7.11 -24.21 -5.32
N LYS A 19 6.21 -23.36 -4.81
CA LYS A 19 5.64 -22.26 -5.58
C LYS A 19 6.64 -21.11 -5.61
N ARG A 20 6.81 -20.49 -6.77
CA ARG A 20 7.52 -19.20 -6.89
C ARG A 20 6.69 -18.11 -6.24
N VAL A 21 7.30 -17.30 -5.40
CA VAL A 21 6.66 -16.19 -4.69
C VAL A 21 7.39 -14.91 -5.04
N CYS A 22 6.64 -13.91 -5.49
CA CYS A 22 7.17 -12.56 -5.68
C CYS A 22 6.72 -11.70 -4.50
N TYR A 23 7.64 -10.93 -3.94
CA TYR A 23 7.40 -10.04 -2.81
C TYR A 23 7.58 -8.59 -3.26
N TYR A 24 6.58 -7.76 -2.97
CA TYR A 24 6.53 -6.36 -3.36
C TYR A 24 6.55 -5.50 -2.12
N TYR A 25 7.45 -4.52 -2.10
CA TYR A 25 7.56 -3.58 -0.99
C TYR A 25 8.00 -2.21 -1.50
N ASP A 26 7.25 -1.18 -1.09
CA ASP A 26 7.64 0.22 -1.22
C ASP A 26 7.76 0.81 0.19
N PRO A 27 8.97 1.22 0.64
CA PRO A 27 9.16 1.80 1.96
C PRO A 27 8.35 3.08 2.18
N ARG A 28 8.00 3.82 1.12
CA ARG A 28 7.24 5.07 1.20
C ARG A 28 5.79 4.88 1.63
N ILE A 29 5.25 3.67 1.55
CA ILE A 29 3.92 3.35 2.12
C ILE A 29 3.86 3.69 3.61
N SER A 30 4.99 3.57 4.32
CA SER A 30 5.03 3.88 5.75
C SER A 30 5.06 5.37 6.09
N PHE A 31 5.13 6.26 5.10
CA PHE A 31 5.23 7.71 5.33
C PHE A 31 3.87 8.38 5.51
N ALA A 32 2.77 7.72 5.10
CA ALA A 32 1.44 8.23 5.35
C ALA A 32 1.16 8.25 6.86
N ASP A 33 0.67 9.38 7.35
CA ASP A 33 0.27 9.59 8.75
C ASP A 33 -1.23 9.86 8.81
N TYR A 34 -1.96 8.93 9.43
CA TYR A 34 -3.41 9.03 9.61
C TYR A 34 -3.79 9.80 10.89
N GLY A 35 -2.81 10.28 11.64
CA GLY A 35 -3.00 10.94 12.92
C GLY A 35 -2.76 9.99 14.10
N LYS A 36 -2.31 10.59 15.20
CA LYS A 36 -1.85 9.90 16.42
C LYS A 36 -2.88 8.92 17.01
N ASP A 37 -4.15 9.28 16.95
CA ASP A 37 -5.25 8.52 17.57
C ASP A 37 -6.03 7.67 16.54
N HIS A 38 -5.48 7.51 15.33
CA HIS A 38 -6.08 6.67 14.29
C HIS A 38 -5.57 5.23 14.36
N SER A 39 -6.48 4.26 14.22
CA SER A 39 -6.15 2.83 14.34
C SER A 39 -5.27 2.32 13.19
N MET A 40 -5.33 2.96 12.03
CA MET A 40 -4.53 2.62 10.87
C MET A 40 -3.18 3.33 10.92
N VAL A 41 -2.13 2.55 11.18
CA VAL A 41 -0.73 3.00 11.19
C VAL A 41 0.05 2.27 10.07
N PRO A 42 0.37 2.94 8.94
CA PRO A 42 1.04 2.31 7.79
C PRO A 42 2.41 1.71 8.10
N HIS A 43 3.06 2.19 9.17
CA HIS A 43 4.34 1.68 9.66
C HIS A 43 4.36 0.16 9.87
N ARG A 44 3.19 -0.47 10.12
CA ARG A 44 3.04 -1.93 10.20
C ARG A 44 3.61 -2.68 8.99
N VAL A 45 3.57 -2.09 7.79
CA VAL A 45 4.10 -2.69 6.56
C VAL A 45 5.63 -2.77 6.62
N THR A 46 6.28 -1.71 7.11
CA THR A 46 7.74 -1.66 7.31
C THR A 46 8.17 -2.63 8.41
N MET A 47 7.41 -2.74 9.50
CA MET A 47 7.66 -3.73 10.55
C MET A 47 7.58 -5.17 10.01
N ALA A 48 6.54 -5.48 9.24
CA ALA A 48 6.40 -6.79 8.62
C ALA A 48 7.56 -7.08 7.66
N HIS A 49 7.96 -6.11 6.82
CA HIS A 49 9.12 -6.24 5.95
C HIS A 49 10.41 -6.53 6.73
N ALA A 50 10.65 -5.81 7.83
CA ALA A 50 11.82 -6.01 8.68
C ALA A 50 11.88 -7.42 9.28
N LEU A 51 10.73 -7.97 9.73
CA LEU A 51 10.65 -9.34 10.21
C LEU A 51 10.95 -10.35 9.10
N ILE A 52 10.30 -10.22 7.94
CA ILE A 52 10.51 -11.10 6.78
C ILE A 52 11.99 -11.14 6.40
N LYS A 53 12.65 -9.97 6.39
CA LYS A 53 14.09 -9.85 6.15
C LYS A 53 14.93 -10.49 7.25
N ALA A 54 14.62 -10.24 8.53
CA ALA A 54 15.38 -10.78 9.66
C ALA A 54 15.33 -12.32 9.73
N TYR A 55 14.22 -12.93 9.28
CA TYR A 55 14.09 -14.38 9.18
C TYR A 55 14.73 -14.98 7.92
N GLY A 56 15.36 -14.17 7.05
CA GLY A 56 16.00 -14.65 5.81
C GLY A 56 15.01 -15.09 4.72
N LEU A 57 13.72 -14.80 4.87
CA LEU A 57 12.68 -15.27 3.95
C LEU A 57 12.74 -14.57 2.58
N LEU A 58 13.35 -13.38 2.51
CA LEU A 58 13.54 -12.68 1.24
C LEU A 58 14.43 -13.46 0.27
N ASP A 59 15.34 -14.31 0.77
CA ASP A 59 16.24 -15.11 -0.07
C ASP A 59 15.48 -16.24 -0.82
N ASP A 60 14.28 -16.59 -0.35
CA ASP A 60 13.41 -17.60 -0.96
C ASP A 60 12.33 -16.98 -1.89
N MET A 61 12.37 -15.65 -2.11
CA MET A 61 11.36 -14.91 -2.88
C MET A 61 11.98 -13.96 -3.92
N ASP A 62 11.27 -13.69 -5.00
CA ASP A 62 11.66 -12.66 -5.95
C ASP A 62 11.24 -11.28 -5.41
N LEU A 63 12.20 -10.48 -4.93
CA LEU A 63 11.94 -9.11 -4.51
C LEU A 63 11.78 -8.20 -5.74
N LEU A 64 10.57 -7.70 -5.98
CA LEU A 64 10.26 -6.87 -7.14
C LEU A 64 9.94 -5.43 -6.74
N ARG A 65 10.38 -4.51 -7.60
CA ARG A 65 10.12 -3.08 -7.41
C ARG A 65 8.66 -2.77 -7.69
N VAL A 66 8.05 -2.00 -6.79
CA VAL A 66 6.72 -1.43 -7.03
C VAL A 66 6.87 -0.13 -7.80
N SER A 67 6.11 0.01 -8.88
CA SER A 67 5.85 1.30 -9.52
C SER A 67 4.50 1.81 -9.02
N PRO A 68 4.37 3.11 -8.69
CA PRO A 68 3.07 3.70 -8.42
C PRO A 68 2.10 3.48 -9.59
N ALA A 69 0.83 3.31 -9.27
CA ALA A 69 -0.23 3.28 -10.27
C ALA A 69 -0.28 4.61 -11.02
N THR A 70 -0.78 4.57 -12.25
CA THR A 70 -1.19 5.77 -13.00
C THR A 70 -2.66 6.09 -12.70
N GLU A 71 -3.09 7.32 -12.98
CA GLU A 71 -4.50 7.69 -12.89
C GLU A 71 -5.35 6.83 -13.85
N GLN A 72 -4.82 6.53 -15.04
CA GLN A 72 -5.44 5.62 -16.01
C GLN A 72 -5.63 4.20 -15.46
N ASP A 73 -4.68 3.70 -14.65
CA ASP A 73 -4.84 2.41 -14.00
C ASP A 73 -6.00 2.41 -13.00
N LEU A 74 -6.25 3.54 -12.32
CA LEU A 74 -7.32 3.65 -11.34
C LEU A 74 -8.70 3.86 -11.98
N LEU A 75 -8.76 4.46 -13.17
CA LEU A 75 -10.00 4.67 -13.93
C LEU A 75 -10.71 3.39 -14.36
N TYR A 76 -10.01 2.24 -14.33
CA TYR A 76 -10.66 0.94 -14.54
C TYR A 76 -11.70 0.59 -13.46
N ALA A 77 -11.59 1.19 -12.27
CA ALA A 77 -12.46 0.90 -11.12
C ALA A 77 -13.12 2.15 -10.51
N HIS A 78 -12.60 3.35 -10.77
CA HIS A 78 -13.05 4.60 -10.18
C HIS A 78 -13.47 5.61 -11.26
N THR A 79 -14.33 6.55 -10.90
CA THR A 79 -14.74 7.63 -11.83
C THR A 79 -13.70 8.75 -11.84
N GLU A 80 -13.65 9.50 -12.95
CA GLU A 80 -12.74 10.65 -13.11
C GLU A 80 -12.98 11.70 -12.02
N GLU A 81 -14.23 11.95 -11.66
CA GLU A 81 -14.60 12.94 -10.65
C GLU A 81 -14.07 12.57 -9.27
N TYR A 82 -14.12 11.28 -8.92
CA TYR A 82 -13.61 10.80 -7.64
C TYR A 82 -12.07 10.87 -7.57
N LEU A 83 -11.38 10.51 -8.65
CA LEU A 83 -9.92 10.62 -8.70
C LEU A 83 -9.45 12.07 -8.66
N ALA A 84 -10.13 12.97 -9.37
CA ALA A 84 -9.87 14.41 -9.29
C ALA A 84 -10.08 14.93 -7.86
N PHE A 85 -11.15 14.52 -7.19
CA PHE A 85 -11.38 14.84 -5.78
C PHE A 85 -10.22 14.37 -4.89
N LEU A 86 -9.80 13.11 -4.98
CA LEU A 86 -8.70 12.57 -4.16
C LEU A 86 -7.36 13.26 -4.43
N ARG A 87 -7.11 13.64 -5.69
CA ARG A 87 -5.89 14.36 -6.08
C ARG A 87 -5.84 15.78 -5.50
N ASP A 88 -6.98 16.46 -5.45
CA ASP A 88 -7.09 17.82 -4.93
C ASP A 88 -7.21 17.85 -3.40
N LEU A 89 -7.52 16.71 -2.77
CA LEU A 89 -7.74 16.59 -1.35
C LEU A 89 -6.41 16.61 -0.58
N THR A 90 -6.09 17.79 -0.05
CA THR A 90 -4.96 18.02 0.88
C THR A 90 -5.48 18.70 2.14
N PRO A 91 -4.76 18.62 3.29
CA PRO A 91 -5.15 19.35 4.49
C PRO A 91 -5.31 20.86 4.26
N ALA A 92 -4.43 21.45 3.43
CA ALA A 92 -4.48 22.86 3.06
C ALA A 92 -5.77 23.20 2.27
N ASN A 93 -6.10 22.42 1.25
CA ASN A 93 -7.31 22.65 0.45
C ASN A 93 -8.58 22.38 1.25
N TYR A 94 -8.58 21.34 2.10
CA TYR A 94 -9.71 21.06 3.00
C TYR A 94 -9.99 22.22 3.96
N ALA A 95 -8.94 22.83 4.52
CA ALA A 95 -9.09 24.00 5.39
C ALA A 95 -9.55 25.26 4.62
N GLY A 96 -9.02 25.49 3.42
CA GLY A 96 -9.24 26.71 2.64
C GLY A 96 -10.52 26.73 1.79
N ASP A 97 -11.03 25.58 1.36
CA ASP A 97 -12.07 25.50 0.33
C ASP A 97 -13.35 24.81 0.85
N ALA A 98 -14.47 25.54 0.83
CA ALA A 98 -15.77 25.03 1.28
C ALA A 98 -16.34 23.93 0.38
N GLY A 99 -16.11 24.01 -0.94
CA GLY A 99 -16.54 22.99 -1.89
C GLY A 99 -15.74 21.70 -1.77
N VAL A 100 -14.44 21.77 -1.43
CA VAL A 100 -13.65 20.57 -1.07
C VAL A 100 -14.22 19.91 0.18
N ARG A 101 -14.59 20.68 1.22
CA ARG A 101 -15.21 20.12 2.43
C ARG A 101 -16.58 19.49 2.18
N GLU A 102 -17.38 20.08 1.29
CA GLU A 102 -18.67 19.52 0.91
C GLU A 102 -18.51 18.17 0.21
N ARG A 103 -17.66 18.10 -0.82
CA ARG A 103 -17.30 16.84 -1.51
C ARG A 103 -16.71 15.80 -0.55
N ALA A 104 -15.85 16.23 0.39
CA ALA A 104 -15.29 15.33 1.38
C ALA A 104 -16.37 14.70 2.28
N LYS A 105 -17.38 15.46 2.70
CA LYS A 105 -18.52 14.93 3.47
C LYS A 105 -19.31 13.89 2.67
N GLU A 106 -19.55 14.13 1.38
CA GLU A 106 -20.22 13.17 0.48
C GLU A 106 -19.47 11.83 0.41
N HIS A 107 -18.14 11.89 0.43
CA HIS A 107 -17.25 10.73 0.45
C HIS A 107 -16.91 10.21 1.85
N LYS A 108 -17.53 10.72 2.92
CA LYS A 108 -17.26 10.36 4.33
C LYS A 108 -15.79 10.50 4.71
N VAL A 109 -15.18 11.58 4.25
CA VAL A 109 -13.82 12.01 4.58
C VAL A 109 -13.88 13.23 5.48
N GLY A 110 -13.18 13.17 6.61
CA GLY A 110 -13.22 14.21 7.65
C GLY A 110 -11.83 14.78 7.96
N PRO A 111 -11.75 15.85 8.77
CA PRO A 111 -10.49 16.50 9.10
C PRO A 111 -9.56 15.64 9.98
N GLY A 112 -10.01 14.47 10.48
CA GLY A 112 -9.28 13.63 11.42
C GLY A 112 -9.72 13.87 12.86
N SER A 113 -8.80 13.78 13.83
CA SER A 113 -9.15 13.90 15.26
C SER A 113 -9.50 15.34 15.67
N SER A 114 -10.67 15.82 15.27
CA SER A 114 -11.19 17.14 15.66
C SER A 114 -12.20 17.08 16.82
N CYS A 115 -12.60 15.87 17.23
CA CYS A 115 -13.58 15.60 18.29
C CYS A 115 -13.23 14.28 19.00
N SER A 116 -13.97 13.92 20.05
CA SER A 116 -13.90 12.65 20.80
C SER A 116 -14.03 11.38 19.93
N THR A 117 -14.21 11.53 18.62
CA THR A 117 -14.28 10.47 17.62
C THR A 117 -13.28 10.83 16.51
N THR A 118 -12.32 9.95 16.26
CA THR A 118 -11.44 10.03 15.09
C THR A 118 -12.26 9.67 13.84
N ASP A 119 -12.19 10.47 12.78
CA ASP A 119 -12.81 10.12 11.50
C ASP A 119 -12.22 8.81 10.95
N ASP A 120 -13.08 7.91 10.43
CA ASP A 120 -12.66 6.63 9.84
C ASP A 120 -11.75 6.84 8.60
N ASN A 121 -12.01 7.92 7.85
CA ASN A 121 -11.21 8.32 6.69
C ASN A 121 -10.77 9.77 6.88
N PRO A 122 -9.63 10.01 7.55
CA PRO A 122 -9.10 11.34 7.72
C PRO A 122 -8.52 11.88 6.41
N VAL A 123 -8.57 13.21 6.22
CA VAL A 123 -7.69 13.90 5.28
C VAL A 123 -6.27 13.84 5.83
N ILE A 124 -5.36 13.32 5.03
CA ILE A 124 -3.94 13.17 5.39
C ILE A 124 -3.06 13.88 4.37
N ASP A 125 -1.84 14.20 4.78
CA ASP A 125 -0.81 14.63 3.86
C ASP A 125 -0.45 13.51 2.87
N ASP A 126 -0.15 13.90 1.62
CA ASP A 126 0.26 12.98 0.55
C ASP A 126 -0.73 11.82 0.27
N LEU A 127 -2.02 11.98 0.57
CA LEU A 127 -3.06 10.97 0.34
C LEU A 127 -3.02 10.39 -1.08
N TRP A 128 -2.89 11.27 -2.09
CA TRP A 128 -2.84 10.85 -3.48
C TRP A 128 -1.62 9.98 -3.78
N ASP A 129 -0.40 10.37 -3.36
CA ASP A 129 0.81 9.56 -3.54
C ASP A 129 0.69 8.21 -2.82
N TYR A 130 0.11 8.20 -1.61
CA TYR A 130 -0.17 6.97 -0.88
C TYR A 130 -1.09 6.02 -1.66
N CYS A 131 -2.21 6.52 -2.18
CA CYS A 131 -3.16 5.73 -2.99
C CYS A 131 -2.51 5.14 -4.25
N LEU A 132 -1.73 5.94 -4.99
CA LEU A 132 -1.04 5.47 -6.19
C LEU A 132 -0.03 4.37 -5.86
N ARG A 133 0.76 4.52 -4.79
CA ARG A 133 1.71 3.48 -4.36
C ARG A 133 1.02 2.21 -3.90
N TYR A 134 -0.04 2.35 -3.12
CA TYR A 134 -0.76 1.22 -2.55
C TYR A 134 -1.41 0.37 -3.66
N ALA A 135 -2.09 1.02 -4.61
CA ALA A 135 -2.65 0.36 -5.78
C ALA A 135 -1.58 -0.21 -6.72
N GLY A 136 -0.47 0.52 -6.89
CA GLY A 136 0.66 0.12 -7.74
C GLY A 136 1.24 -1.24 -7.37
N GLY A 137 1.34 -1.56 -6.07
CA GLY A 137 1.81 -2.87 -5.61
C GLY A 137 0.92 -4.02 -6.06
N SER A 138 -0.41 -3.85 -5.92
CA SER A 138 -1.40 -4.84 -6.34
C SER A 138 -1.42 -5.03 -7.87
N LEU A 139 -1.31 -3.93 -8.63
CA LEU A 139 -1.27 -3.97 -10.09
C LEU A 139 0.01 -4.65 -10.61
N ALA A 140 1.16 -4.37 -9.99
CA ALA A 140 2.42 -5.03 -10.32
C ALA A 140 2.33 -6.54 -10.08
N ALA A 141 1.77 -6.95 -8.94
CA ALA A 141 1.54 -8.37 -8.63
C ALA A 141 0.57 -9.03 -9.63
N ALA A 142 -0.53 -8.36 -9.98
CA ALA A 142 -1.50 -8.87 -10.95
C ALA A 142 -0.88 -9.06 -12.34
N ARG A 143 -0.09 -8.09 -12.82
CA ARG A 143 0.65 -8.18 -14.10
C ARG A 143 1.63 -9.35 -14.10
N ALA A 144 2.37 -9.54 -13.00
CA ALA A 144 3.28 -10.67 -12.87
C ALA A 144 2.54 -12.02 -12.90
N LEU A 145 1.38 -12.12 -12.25
CA LEU A 145 0.56 -13.34 -12.29
C LEU A 145 0.02 -13.62 -13.70
N ALA A 146 -0.55 -12.61 -14.35
CA ALA A 146 -1.12 -12.73 -15.70
C ALA A 146 -0.06 -13.06 -16.76
N GLY A 147 1.16 -12.52 -16.61
CA GLY A 147 2.29 -12.75 -17.52
C GLY A 147 2.97 -14.12 -17.39
N GLY A 148 2.45 -15.06 -16.59
CA GLY A 148 3.10 -16.36 -16.37
C GLY A 148 4.20 -16.36 -15.30
N GLY A 149 4.28 -15.28 -14.52
CA GLY A 149 5.03 -15.14 -13.29
C GLY A 149 6.09 -14.06 -13.32
N GLY A 150 6.53 -13.67 -12.12
CA GLY A 150 7.57 -12.66 -11.86
C GLY A 150 8.62 -12.67 -12.95
N THR A 151 8.65 -11.57 -13.69
CA THR A 151 9.58 -11.38 -14.79
C THR A 151 10.98 -11.52 -14.22
N THR A 152 11.63 -12.63 -14.56
CA THR A 152 13.07 -12.72 -14.66
C THR A 152 13.51 -11.48 -15.45
N SER A 153 14.14 -10.50 -14.79
CA SER A 153 14.96 -9.57 -15.55
C SER A 153 16.18 -10.33 -16.08
N PRO A 154 16.65 -10.02 -17.29
CA PRO A 154 17.79 -10.67 -17.92
C PRO A 154 19.11 -10.48 -17.15
#